data_AF-A0A3C1RYQ1-F1
#
_entry.id   AF-A0A3C1RYQ1-F1
#
_cell.length_a   1.000
_cell.length_b   1.000
_cell.length_c   1.000
_cell.angle_alpha   90.00
_cell.angle_beta   90.00
_cell.angle_gamma   90.00
#
_symmetry.space_group_name_H-M   'P 1'
#
loop_
_entity.id
_entity.type
_entity.pdbx_description
1 polymer ?
#
loop_
_entity_poly.entity_id
_entity_poly.type
_entity_poly.pdbx_seq_one_letter_code
_entity_poly.pdbx_strand_id
1 'polypeptide(L)'
;MIRVLHEKCDKKLADNPKLPYTAYLIEYKEGEEHFFDIAIGDKSVDIFDHYYDKSSKFVNMVQAGGRVNPRNWVDKTPQKK
;
A
#
# COMPACT_ATOMS: atom_id res chain seq x y z
N MET A 1 9.64 2.75 7.89
CA MET A 1 9.14 4.02 7.30
C MET A 1 8.10 3.65 6.26
N ILE A 2 6.91 4.25 6.29
CA ILE A 2 5.81 3.88 5.39
C ILE A 2 5.83 4.81 4.17
N ARG A 3 5.65 4.25 2.98
CA ARG A 3 5.53 5.00 1.72
C ARG A 3 4.28 4.55 1.00
N VAL A 4 3.37 5.48 0.71
CA VAL A 4 2.21 5.18 -0.12
C VAL A 4 2.61 5.35 -1.57
N LEU A 5 2.50 4.26 -2.33
CA LEU A 5 2.91 4.15 -3.72
C LEU A 5 1.79 4.64 -4.64
N HIS A 6 0.57 4.20 -4.34
CA HIS A 6 -0.63 4.56 -5.07
C HIS A 6 -1.81 4.64 -4.10
N GLU A 7 -2.48 5.79 -4.11
CA GLU A 7 -3.76 6.02 -3.41
C GLU A 7 -4.92 5.81 -4.40
N LYS A 8 -6.02 5.20 -3.94
CA LYS A 8 -7.25 4.91 -4.72
C LYS A 8 -6.98 4.14 -6.02
N CYS A 9 -6.28 3.02 -5.90
CA CYS A 9 -5.77 2.22 -7.00
C CYS A 9 -6.55 0.90 -7.15
N ASP A 10 -6.74 0.43 -8.39
CA ASP A 10 -7.36 -0.87 -8.65
C ASP A 10 -6.61 -2.03 -7.98
N LYS A 11 -7.36 -3.00 -7.43
CA LYS A 11 -6.83 -4.25 -6.85
C LYS A 11 -5.90 -5.01 -7.81
N LYS A 12 -6.10 -4.86 -9.12
CA LYS A 12 -5.28 -5.50 -10.16
C LYS A 12 -3.85 -4.96 -10.21
N LEU A 13 -3.62 -3.70 -9.86
CA LEU A 13 -2.28 -3.11 -9.85
C LEU A 13 -1.44 -3.64 -8.69
N ALA A 14 -2.07 -4.07 -7.59
CA ALA A 14 -1.38 -4.72 -6.48
C ALA A 14 -0.85 -6.12 -6.84
N ASP A 15 -1.37 -6.77 -7.89
CA ASP A 15 -0.87 -8.07 -8.35
C ASP A 15 0.37 -7.92 -9.27
N ASN A 16 0.92 -6.72 -9.42
CA ASN A 16 2.02 -6.49 -10.33
C ASN A 16 3.34 -7.04 -9.75
N PRO A 17 4.01 -8.02 -10.40
CA PRO A 17 5.24 -8.62 -9.91
C PRO A 17 6.43 -7.65 -9.90
N LYS A 18 6.31 -6.49 -10.57
CA LYS A 18 7.32 -5.41 -10.55
C LYS A 18 7.31 -4.60 -9.24
N LEU A 19 6.30 -4.79 -8.40
CA LEU A 19 6.26 -4.19 -7.07
C LEU A 19 7.24 -4.90 -6.13
N PRO A 20 7.71 -4.22 -5.08
CA PRO A 20 8.53 -4.84 -4.08
C PRO A 20 7.68 -5.80 -3.24
N TYR A 21 8.28 -6.87 -2.72
CA TYR A 21 7.55 -7.83 -1.86
C TYR A 21 7.08 -7.21 -0.52
N THR A 22 7.60 -6.03 -0.16
CA THR A 22 7.15 -5.24 0.99
C THR A 22 5.95 -4.35 0.68
N ALA A 23 5.42 -4.40 -0.53
CA ALA A 23 4.17 -3.74 -0.87
C ALA A 23 2.99 -4.51 -0.27
N TYR A 24 2.07 -3.75 0.32
CA TYR A 24 0.82 -4.21 0.87
C TYR A 24 -0.31 -3.44 0.19
N LEU A 25 -1.37 -4.16 -0.12
CA LEU A 25 -2.65 -3.62 -0.54
C LEU A 25 -3.51 -3.41 0.71
N ILE A 26 -3.89 -2.17 0.95
CA ILE A 26 -4.73 -1.75 2.06
C ILE A 26 -6.11 -1.45 1.50
N GLU A 27 -7.11 -2.09 2.06
CA GLU A 27 -8.51 -1.86 1.77
C GLU A 27 -9.15 -1.11 2.95
N TYR A 28 -9.78 0.01 2.66
CA TYR A 28 -10.53 0.80 3.64
C TYR A 28 -11.84 1.29 3.03
N LYS A 29 -12.82 1.60 3.88
CA LYS A 29 -14.11 2.13 3.44
C LYS A 29 -14.20 3.62 3.71
N GLU A 30 -14.59 4.39 2.72
CA GLU A 30 -14.94 5.80 2.87
C GLU A 30 -16.42 5.93 2.48
N GLY A 31 -17.30 5.89 3.48
CA GLY A 31 -18.75 5.79 3.26
C GLY A 31 -19.20 4.36 2.93
N GLU A 32 -19.83 4.19 1.76
CA GLU A 32 -20.27 2.91 1.18
C GLU A 32 -19.29 2.35 0.14
N GLU A 33 -18.31 3.15 -0.30
CA GLU A 33 -17.33 2.75 -1.31
C GLU A 33 -16.07 2.15 -0.68
N HIS A 34 -15.57 1.09 -1.32
CA HIS A 34 -14.32 0.44 -0.96
C HIS A 34 -13.17 1.09 -1.72
N PHE A 35 -12.21 1.63 -0.97
CA PHE A 35 -10.97 2.18 -1.52
C PHE A 35 -9.80 1.24 -1.24
N PHE A 36 -8.90 1.20 -2.19
CA PHE A 36 -7.74 0.35 -2.20
C PHE A 36 -6.50 1.22 -2.38
N ASP A 37 -5.55 1.12 -1.47
CA ASP A 37 -4.26 1.80 -1.56
C ASP A 37 -3.13 0.76 -1.59
N ILE A 38 -2.04 1.11 -2.25
CA ILE A 38 -0.80 0.33 -2.22
C ILE A 38 0.21 1.12 -1.41
N ALA A 39 0.60 0.58 -0.27
CA ALA A 39 1.68 1.13 0.55
C ALA A 39 2.80 0.13 0.73
N ILE A 40 4.02 0.63 0.86
CA ILE A 40 5.21 -0.13 1.19
C ILE A 40 5.62 0.26 2.60
N GLY A 41 5.97 -0.73 3.41
CA GLY A 41 6.54 -0.51 4.73
C GLY A 41 7.48 -1.62 5.11
N ASP A 42 8.41 -1.32 6.02
CA ASP A 42 9.30 -2.32 6.62
C ASP A 42 8.53 -3.33 7.48
N LYS A 43 7.45 -2.87 8.12
CA LYS A 43 6.56 -3.68 8.97
C LYS A 43 5.12 -3.45 8.58
N SER A 44 4.34 -4.52 8.52
CA SER A 44 2.89 -4.48 8.33
C SER A 44 2.17 -3.72 9.46
N VAL A 45 2.68 -3.82 10.69
CA VAL A 45 2.11 -3.12 11.86
C VAL A 45 2.20 -1.61 11.70
N ASP A 46 3.31 -1.07 11.19
CA ASP A 46 3.45 0.37 10.96
C ASP A 46 2.40 0.86 9.94
N ILE A 47 2.21 0.11 8.84
CA ILE A 47 1.21 0.41 7.82
C ILE A 47 -0.19 0.37 8.43
N PHE A 48 -0.47 -0.64 9.25
CA PHE A 48 -1.73 -0.77 9.95
C PHE A 48 -1.98 0.43 10.84
N ASP A 49 -1.07 0.80 11.76
CA ASP A 49 -1.22 1.96 12.65
C ASP A 49 -1.48 3.25 11.86
N HIS A 50 -0.72 3.49 10.78
CA HIS A 50 -0.90 4.68 9.96
C HIS A 50 -2.28 4.75 9.30
N TYR A 51 -2.80 3.63 8.79
CA TYR A 51 -4.14 3.62 8.19
C TYR A 51 -5.26 3.56 9.23
N TYR A 52 -5.00 2.95 10.38
CA TYR A 52 -5.94 2.86 11.48
C TYR A 52 -6.17 4.23 12.13
N ASP A 53 -5.10 5.01 12.37
CA ASP A 53 -5.19 6.38 12.86
C ASP A 53 -5.82 7.32 11.83
N LYS A 54 -5.51 7.13 10.55
CA LYS A 54 -5.94 8.02 9.47
C LYS A 54 -7.35 7.73 8.96
N SER A 55 -7.80 6.48 9.06
CA SER A 55 -9.09 6.04 8.57
C SER A 55 -9.73 5.08 9.57
N SER A 56 -10.78 5.54 10.26
CA SER A 56 -11.55 4.77 11.24
C SER A 56 -12.30 3.56 10.64
N LYS A 57 -12.06 3.23 9.36
CA LYS A 57 -12.75 2.20 8.57
C LYS A 57 -11.77 1.34 7.75
N PHE A 58 -10.58 1.09 8.27
CA PHE A 58 -9.70 0.04 7.75
C PHE A 58 -10.45 -1.30 7.68
N VAL A 59 -10.43 -1.97 6.53
CA VAL A 59 -11.15 -3.24 6.30
C VAL A 59 -10.17 -4.39 6.25
N ASN A 60 -9.14 -4.29 5.42
CA ASN A 60 -8.23 -5.41 5.18
C ASN A 60 -6.85 -4.93 4.72
N MET A 61 -5.85 -5.78 4.93
CA MET A 61 -4.47 -5.60 4.44
C MET A 61 -4.00 -6.94 3.89
N VAL A 62 -3.60 -6.96 2.62
CA VAL A 62 -3.06 -8.16 1.97
C VAL A 62 -1.72 -7.82 1.35
N GLN A 63 -0.75 -8.73 1.43
CA GLN A 63 0.53 -8.54 0.75
C GLN A 63 0.29 -8.49 -0.77
N ALA A 64 0.86 -7.48 -1.43
CA ALA A 64 0.79 -7.35 -2.88
C ALA A 64 1.59 -8.47 -3.56
N GLY A 65 1.31 -8.75 -4.83
CA GLY A 65 2.00 -9.77 -5.65
C GLY A 65 3.44 -9.40 -6.03
N GLY A 66 4.01 -8.39 -5.39
CA GLY A 66 5.35 -7.90 -5.63
C GLY A 66 6.40 -8.97 -5.34
N ARG A 67 7.34 -9.16 -6.29
CA ARG A 67 8.46 -10.11 -6.16
C ARG A 67 9.81 -9.43 -6.18
N VAL A 68 9.85 -8.12 -6.40
CA VAL A 68 11.10 -7.37 -6.48
C VAL A 68 11.67 -7.17 -5.08
N ASN A 69 12.99 -7.26 -4.95
CA ASN A 69 13.66 -6.94 -3.71
C ASN A 69 13.54 -5.42 -3.44
N PRO A 70 12.95 -4.96 -2.32
CA PRO A 70 12.77 -3.55 -1.98
C PRO A 70 14.09 -2.77 -2.03
N ARG A 71 15.20 -3.42 -1.72
CA ARG A 71 16.53 -2.81 -1.76
C ARG A 71 17.00 -2.45 -3.19
N ASN A 72 16.56 -3.19 -4.20
CA ASN A 72 16.84 -2.92 -5.61
C ASN A 72 15.69 -2.16 -6.28
N TRP A 73 14.57 -2.00 -5.59
CA TRP A 73 13.41 -1.32 -6.09
C TRP A 73 13.55 0.18 -5.83
N VAL A 74 13.83 0.92 -6.91
CA VAL A 74 13.93 2.37 -6.87
C VAL A 74 12.55 2.95 -7.12
N ASP A 75 11.99 3.53 -6.07
CA ASP A 75 10.72 4.25 -6.12
C ASP A 75 10.84 5.42 -7.12
N LYS A 76 10.17 5.32 -8.26
CA LYS A 76 10.09 6.42 -9.25
C LYS A 76 8.95 7.39 -8.93
N THR A 77 8.36 7.38 -7.74
CA THR A 77 7.40 8.43 -7.39
C THR A 77 8.14 9.76 -7.20
N PRO A 78 7.83 10.80 -7.99
CA PRO A 78 8.35 12.13 -7.72
C PRO A 78 7.82 12.56 -6.36
N GLN A 79 8.72 12.97 -5.47
CA GLN A 79 8.33 13.75 -4.30
C GLN A 79 7.52 14.94 -4.82
N LYS A 80 6.19 14.93 -4.63
CA LYS A 80 5.41 16.15 -4.75
C LYS A 80 5.87 17.03 -3.58
N LYS A 81 6.78 17.95 -3.91
CA LYS A 81 7.12 19.13 -3.12
C LYS A 81 5.90 20.00 -2.90
#